data_AF-A0A401QMB4-F1
#
_entry.id   AF-A0A401QMB4-F1
#
_cell.length_a   1.000
_cell.length_b   1.000
_cell.length_c   1.000
_cell.angle_alpha   90.00
_cell.angle_beta   90.00
_cell.angle_gamma   90.00
#
_symmetry.space_group_name_H-M   'P 1'
#
loop_
_entity.id
_entity.type
_entity.pdbx_description
1 polymer ?
#
loop_
_entity_poly.entity_id
_entity_poly.type
_entity_poly.pdbx_seq_one_letter_code
_entity_poly.pdbx_strand_id
1 'polypeptide(L)'
;MELAEVVSVLGRLAPLALAESWDNVGLLVEPSPPHQVRTLLLTNDLTEDVMEEALRVQAQLILSYHPPLFRPVTRVTMATWKERLVVRALENRVAIYSPHTAFDASPHGVNDWLAKGLGE
;
A
#
# COMPACT_ATOMS: atom_id res chain seq x y z
N MET A 1 -1.56 15.93 -4.95
CA MET A 1 -1.26 15.25 -6.22
C MET A 1 -2.41 14.32 -6.50
N GLU A 2 -2.83 14.19 -7.76
CA GLU A 2 -3.83 13.17 -8.10
C GLU A 2 -3.26 11.79 -7.78
N LEU A 3 -4.11 10.86 -7.32
CA LEU A 3 -3.68 9.50 -6.94
C LEU A 3 -2.86 8.84 -8.06
N ALA A 4 -3.30 8.99 -9.31
CA ALA A 4 -2.61 8.45 -10.48
C ALA A 4 -1.17 8.97 -10.62
N GLU A 5 -0.94 10.25 -10.29
CA GLU A 5 0.42 10.84 -10.30
C GLU A 5 1.27 10.23 -9.19
N VAL A 6 0.71 10.06 -7.98
CA VAL A 6 1.41 9.42 -6.86
C VAL A 6 1.77 7.98 -7.19
N VAL A 7 0.83 7.19 -7.72
CA VAL A 7 1.05 5.81 -8.15
C VAL A 7 2.13 5.74 -9.25
N SER A 8 2.13 6.69 -10.19
CA SER A 8 3.18 6.80 -11.22
C SER A 8 4.57 7.05 -10.61
N VAL A 9 4.68 7.91 -9.60
CA VAL A 9 5.93 8.14 -8.86
C VAL A 9 6.36 6.86 -8.13
N LEU A 10 5.46 6.21 -7.40
CA LEU A 10 5.75 4.97 -6.68
C LEU A 10 6.22 3.85 -7.63
N GLY A 11 5.59 3.72 -8.79
CA GLY A 11 6.00 2.75 -9.81
C GLY A 11 7.36 3.04 -10.45
N ARG A 12 7.89 4.26 -10.36
CA ARG A 12 9.29 4.56 -10.75
C ARG A 12 10.29 4.22 -9.64
N LEU A 13 9.87 4.30 -8.37
CA LEU A 13 10.70 3.93 -7.22
C LEU A 13 10.80 2.42 -7.07
N ALA A 14 9.69 1.72 -7.26
CA ALA A 14 9.61 0.26 -7.25
C ALA A 14 8.82 -0.24 -8.47
N PRO A 15 9.48 -0.45 -9.62
CA PRO A 15 8.82 -0.97 -10.82
C PRO A 15 8.13 -2.30 -10.55
N LEU A 16 6.80 -2.35 -10.70
CA LEU A 16 6.01 -3.54 -10.39
C LEU A 16 6.38 -4.77 -11.24
N ALA A 17 7.05 -4.58 -12.38
CA ALA A 17 7.57 -5.67 -13.21
C ALA A 17 8.70 -6.47 -12.53
N LEU A 18 9.27 -5.96 -11.43
CA LEU A 18 10.25 -6.67 -10.60
C LEU A 18 9.59 -7.55 -9.54
N ALA A 19 8.28 -7.44 -9.33
CA ALA A 19 7.58 -8.30 -8.39
C ALA A 19 7.60 -9.76 -8.85
N GLU A 20 7.60 -10.65 -7.87
CA GLU A 20 7.45 -12.08 -8.10
C GLU A 20 6.07 -12.41 -8.69
N SER A 21 6.02 -13.43 -9.54
CA SER A 21 4.79 -13.81 -10.27
C SER A 21 3.61 -14.22 -9.40
N TRP A 22 3.86 -14.60 -8.14
CA TRP A 22 2.84 -15.01 -7.18
C TRP A 22 2.31 -13.86 -6.32
N ASP A 23 2.92 -12.68 -6.42
CA ASP A 23 2.66 -11.56 -5.52
C ASP A 23 1.44 -10.73 -5.95
N ASN A 24 0.90 -9.92 -5.03
CA ASN A 24 -0.15 -8.96 -5.33
C ASN A 24 0.28 -7.54 -4.95
N VAL A 25 0.86 -6.84 -5.93
CA VAL A 25 1.47 -5.51 -5.78
C VAL A 25 0.70 -4.42 -6.53
N GLY A 26 1.01 -3.16 -6.22
CA GLY A 26 0.41 -1.99 -6.84
C GLY A 26 -0.74 -1.40 -6.01
N LEU A 27 -1.69 -0.76 -6.70
CA LEU A 27 -2.87 -0.15 -6.08
C LEU A 27 -3.92 -1.23 -5.81
N LEU A 28 -4.14 -1.55 -4.54
CA LEU A 28 -5.01 -2.65 -4.09
C LEU A 28 -6.43 -2.20 -3.76
N VAL A 29 -6.58 -0.96 -3.28
CA VAL A 29 -7.89 -0.34 -3.00
C VAL A 29 -7.86 1.09 -3.53
N GLU A 30 -8.82 1.44 -4.37
CA GLU A 30 -8.94 2.75 -5.01
C GLU A 30 -10.33 3.37 -4.73
N PRO A 31 -10.40 4.48 -3.98
CA PRO A 31 -11.60 5.29 -3.86
C PRO A 31 -12.00 5.92 -5.20
N SER A 32 -13.29 6.18 -5.41
CA SER A 32 -13.78 6.78 -6.66
C SER A 32 -13.18 8.17 -6.92
N PRO A 33 -12.82 8.51 -8.18
CA PRO A 33 -12.26 9.82 -8.51
C PRO A 33 -13.30 10.95 -8.32
N PRO A 34 -12.85 12.21 -8.11
CA PRO A 34 -11.44 12.63 -7.99
C PRO A 34 -10.82 12.18 -6.66
N HIS A 35 -9.52 11.87 -6.66
CA HIS A 35 -8.81 11.43 -5.46
C HIS A 35 -7.46 12.13 -5.30
N GLN A 36 -7.43 13.13 -4.42
CA GLN A 36 -6.26 13.93 -4.15
C GLN A 36 -5.52 13.42 -2.93
N VAL A 37 -4.23 13.10 -3.09
CA VAL A 37 -3.35 12.72 -2.00
C VAL A 37 -2.59 13.94 -1.52
N ARG A 38 -2.80 14.31 -0.26
CA ARG A 38 -2.07 15.36 0.47
C ARG A 38 -1.21 14.76 1.58
N THR A 39 -1.75 13.75 2.26
CA THR A 39 -1.09 13.00 3.31
C THR A 39 -1.09 11.53 2.94
N LEU A 40 0.08 10.88 3.05
CA LEU A 40 0.20 9.43 2.94
C LEU A 40 0.79 8.86 4.23
N LEU A 41 0.34 7.68 4.63
CA LEU A 41 0.90 6.93 5.76
C LEU A 41 1.71 5.75 5.24
N LEU A 42 2.93 5.59 5.75
CA LEU A 42 3.81 4.44 5.48
C LEU A 42 3.65 3.42 6.60
N THR A 43 3.53 2.13 6.26
CA THR A 43 3.53 1.05 7.26
C THR A 43 4.16 -0.24 6.70
N ASN A 44 4.63 -1.11 7.59
CA ASN A 44 5.01 -2.47 7.21
C ASN A 44 3.75 -3.33 6.97
N ASP A 45 2.87 -3.35 7.98
CA ASP A 45 1.62 -4.10 7.99
C ASP A 45 0.44 -3.16 8.21
N LEU A 46 -0.59 -3.26 7.37
CA LEU A 46 -1.86 -2.57 7.60
C LEU A 46 -2.75 -3.41 8.53
N THR A 47 -2.66 -3.15 9.82
CA THR A 47 -3.57 -3.69 10.85
C THR A 47 -4.78 -2.77 11.06
N GLU A 48 -5.77 -3.20 11.86
CA GLU A 48 -6.90 -2.33 12.21
C GLU A 48 -6.46 -1.11 13.03
N ASP A 49 -5.47 -1.25 13.91
CA ASP A 49 -4.92 -0.12 14.68
C ASP A 49 -4.17 0.88 13.79
N VAL A 50 -3.44 0.39 12.77
CA VAL A 50 -2.78 1.26 11.79
C VAL A 50 -3.80 1.96 10.90
N MET A 51 -4.92 1.30 10.58
CA MET A 51 -6.04 1.97 9.90
C MET A 51 -6.60 3.11 10.77
N GLU A 52 -6.80 2.91 12.08
CA GLU A 52 -7.21 4.00 12.97
C GLU A 52 -6.20 5.15 12.98
N GLU A 53 -4.90 4.84 13.01
CA GLU A 53 -3.85 5.85 12.92
C GLU A 53 -3.94 6.64 11.62
N ALA A 54 -4.09 5.96 10.47
CA ALA A 54 -4.22 6.59 9.16
C ALA A 54 -5.41 7.54 9.10
N LEU A 55 -6.55 7.17 9.70
CA LEU A 55 -7.73 8.04 9.78
C LEU A 55 -7.49 9.25 10.68
N ARG A 56 -6.83 9.07 11.84
CA ARG A 56 -6.51 10.18 12.76
C ARG A 56 -5.61 11.22 12.10
N VAL A 57 -4.62 10.80 11.31
CA VAL A 57 -3.74 11.70 10.56
C VAL A 57 -4.33 12.16 9.23
N GLN A 58 -5.57 11.77 8.95
CA GLN A 58 -6.30 12.10 7.71
C GLN A 58 -5.49 11.73 6.46
N ALA A 59 -4.92 10.53 6.42
CA ALA A 59 -4.22 10.04 5.23
C ALA A 59 -5.22 9.74 4.10
N GLN A 60 -4.87 10.09 2.86
CA GLN A 60 -5.65 9.71 1.66
C GLN A 60 -5.04 8.49 0.94
N LEU A 61 -3.85 8.07 1.35
CA LEU A 61 -3.15 6.90 0.82
C LEU A 61 -2.40 6.22 1.97
N ILE A 62 -2.55 4.91 2.07
CA ILE A 62 -1.68 4.04 2.88
C ILE A 62 -0.77 3.29 1.91
N LEU A 63 0.53 3.42 2.12
CA LEU A 63 1.57 2.62 1.47
C LEU A 63 2.00 1.55 2.48
N SER A 64 1.47 0.34 2.32
CA SER A 64 1.77 -0.82 3.15
C SER A 64 2.84 -1.66 2.45
N TYR A 65 3.92 -2.05 3.13
CA TYR A 65 4.92 -2.91 2.52
C TYR A 65 4.35 -4.31 2.21
N HIS A 66 3.70 -4.95 3.19
CA HIS A 66 2.97 -6.19 2.98
C HIS A 66 1.57 -5.91 2.44
N PRO A 67 1.12 -6.64 1.40
CA PRO A 67 -0.20 -6.43 0.81
C PRO A 67 -1.29 -6.99 1.73
N PRO A 68 -2.18 -6.14 2.30
CA PRO A 68 -3.27 -6.64 3.14
C PRO A 68 -4.21 -7.57 2.35
N LEU A 69 -4.38 -7.28 1.06
CA LEU A 69 -5.11 -8.08 0.09
C LEU A 69 -4.19 -9.04 -0.70
N PHE A 70 -3.51 -9.95 -0.01
CA PHE A 70 -2.58 -10.88 -0.68
C PHE A 70 -3.25 -11.97 -1.54
N ARG A 71 -4.50 -12.34 -1.23
CA ARG A 71 -5.28 -13.34 -1.98
C ARG A 71 -6.54 -12.73 -2.56
N PRO A 72 -7.11 -13.27 -3.66
CA PRO A 72 -8.37 -12.80 -4.21
C PRO A 72 -9.47 -12.74 -3.16
N VAL A 73 -10.14 -11.58 -3.08
CA VAL A 73 -11.29 -11.36 -2.20
C VAL A 73 -12.56 -11.66 -2.97
N THR A 74 -13.35 -12.61 -2.49
CA THR A 74 -14.62 -13.00 -3.16
C THR A 74 -15.83 -12.24 -2.65
N ARG A 75 -15.72 -11.60 -1.48
CA ARG A 75 -16.76 -10.79 -0.82
C ARG A 75 -16.10 -9.69 0.00
N VAL A 76 -16.72 -8.52 0.06
CA VAL A 76 -16.29 -7.41 0.92
C VAL A 76 -17.41 -7.11 1.90
N THR A 77 -17.26 -7.59 3.13
CA THR A 77 -18.21 -7.42 4.24
C THR A 77 -17.48 -7.00 5.53
N MET A 78 -18.17 -6.89 6.66
CA MET A 78 -17.51 -6.63 7.95
C MET A 78 -17.07 -7.91 8.70
N ALA A 79 -17.15 -9.08 8.05
CA ALA A 79 -16.97 -10.39 8.70
C ALA A 79 -15.52 -10.66 9.14
N THR A 80 -14.55 -10.38 8.26
CA THR A 80 -13.11 -10.61 8.55
C THR A 80 -12.36 -9.29 8.65
N TRP A 81 -11.25 -9.28 9.39
CA TRP A 81 -10.44 -8.06 9.56
C TRP A 81 -9.93 -7.49 8.24
N LYS A 82 -9.56 -8.34 7.27
CA LYS A 82 -9.13 -7.90 5.94
C LYS A 82 -10.26 -7.23 5.17
N GLU A 83 -11.46 -7.79 5.21
CA GLU A 83 -12.61 -7.16 4.54
C GLU A 83 -13.00 -5.85 5.25
N ARG A 84 -12.93 -5.79 6.58
CA ARG A 84 -13.15 -4.55 7.34
C ARG A 84 -12.15 -3.46 6.96
N LEU A 85 -10.88 -3.79 6.72
CA LEU A 85 -9.91 -2.82 6.22
C LEU A 85 -10.34 -2.23 4.87
N VAL A 86 -10.83 -3.07 3.94
CA VAL A 86 -11.31 -2.59 2.63
C VAL A 86 -12.55 -1.72 2.78
N VAL A 87 -13.54 -2.16 3.56
CA VAL A 87 -14.77 -1.39 3.81
C VAL A 87 -14.41 -0.02 4.38
N ARG A 88 -13.60 0.00 5.43
CA ARG A 88 -13.18 1.24 6.09
C ARG A 88 -12.36 2.14 5.18
N ALA A 89 -11.43 1.58 4.40
CA ALA A 89 -10.65 2.34 3.44
C ALA A 89 -11.56 3.03 2.42
N LEU A 90 -12.53 2.32 1.85
CA LEU A 90 -13.46 2.89 0.87
C LEU A 90 -14.39 3.94 1.49
N GLU A 91 -14.99 3.67 2.65
CA GLU A 91 -15.88 4.60 3.35
C GLU A 91 -15.18 5.91 3.74
N ASN A 92 -13.90 5.83 4.12
CA ASN A 92 -13.10 6.98 4.51
C ASN A 92 -12.26 7.56 3.37
N ARG A 93 -12.44 7.05 2.14
CA ARG A 93 -11.71 7.48 0.95
C ARG A 93 -10.19 7.41 1.14
N VAL A 94 -9.69 6.28 1.60
CA VAL A 94 -8.26 6.00 1.75
C VAL A 94 -7.86 4.96 0.71
N ALA A 95 -6.91 5.31 -0.17
CA ALA A 95 -6.32 4.37 -1.10
C ALA A 95 -5.31 3.45 -0.37
N ILE A 96 -5.13 2.22 -0.86
CA ILE A 96 -4.13 1.28 -0.33
C ILE A 96 -3.23 0.83 -1.49
N TYR A 97 -1.93 1.03 -1.33
CA TYR A 97 -0.92 0.58 -2.29
C TYR A 97 0.13 -0.30 -1.59
N SER A 98 0.64 -1.32 -2.28
CA SER A 98 1.67 -2.22 -1.77
C SER A 98 2.74 -2.54 -2.82
N PRO A 99 4.03 -2.23 -2.60
CA PRO A 99 5.09 -2.59 -3.54
C PRO A 99 5.71 -3.96 -3.26
N HIS A 100 5.70 -4.43 -2.00
CA HIS A 100 6.16 -5.75 -1.54
C HIS A 100 7.43 -6.26 -2.28
N THR A 101 7.37 -7.41 -2.96
CA THR A 101 8.54 -8.00 -3.61
C THR A 101 9.14 -7.13 -4.72
N ALA A 102 8.35 -6.24 -5.35
CA ALA A 102 8.93 -5.28 -6.29
C ALA A 102 9.95 -4.37 -5.61
N PHE A 103 9.70 -3.96 -4.37
CA PHE A 103 10.63 -3.12 -3.62
C PHE A 103 11.80 -3.90 -3.03
N ASP A 104 11.63 -5.20 -2.75
CA ASP A 104 12.74 -6.07 -2.38
C ASP A 104 13.76 -6.22 -3.52
N ALA A 105 13.26 -6.36 -4.75
CA ALA A 105 14.04 -6.54 -5.96
C ALA A 105 14.49 -5.21 -6.61
N SER A 106 14.04 -4.07 -6.10
CA SER A 106 14.37 -2.76 -6.66
C SER A 106 15.78 -2.31 -6.26
N PRO A 107 16.55 -1.71 -7.19
CA PRO A 107 17.74 -0.96 -6.82
C PRO A 107 17.42 0.11 -5.79
N HIS A 108 18.26 0.24 -4.77
CA HIS A 108 18.05 1.10 -3.60
C HIS A 108 16.79 0.75 -2.79
N GLY A 109 16.31 -0.49 -2.92
CA GLY A 109 15.17 -1.05 -2.20
C GLY A 109 15.50 -1.52 -0.78
N VAL A 110 14.63 -2.38 -0.23
CA VAL A 110 14.74 -2.85 1.16
C VAL A 110 16.09 -3.52 1.44
N ASN A 111 16.51 -4.42 0.55
CA ASN A 111 17.74 -5.20 0.74
C ASN A 111 18.99 -4.31 0.70
N ASP A 112 19.05 -3.34 -0.22
CA ASP A 112 20.14 -2.36 -0.27
C ASP A 112 20.18 -1.49 1.00
N TRP A 113 19.02 -1.09 1.52
CA TRP A 113 18.93 -0.31 2.76
C TRP A 113 19.40 -1.12 3.98
N LEU A 114 19.03 -2.40 4.06
CA LEU A 114 19.49 -3.30 5.11
C LEU A 114 21.00 -3.54 5.03
N ALA A 115 21.54 -3.79 3.83
CA ALA A 115 22.98 -3.98 3.62
C ALA A 115 23.80 -2.77 4.08
N LYS A 116 23.34 -1.55 3.76
CA LYS A 116 23.95 -0.30 4.26
C LYS A 116 24.00 -0.23 5.78
N GLY A 117 22.94 -0.71 6.46
CA GLY A 117 22.89 -0.79 7.91
C GLY A 117 23.94 -1.73 8.52
N LEU A 118 24.45 -2.68 7.74
CA LEU A 118 25.51 -3.62 8.12
C LEU A 118 26.93 -3.12 7.79
N GLY A 119 27.06 -1.94 7.17
CA GLY A 119 28.35 -1.31 6.87
C GLY A 119 28.90 -1.60 5.47
N GLU A 120 28.06 -2.08 4.54
CA GLU A 120 28.38 -2.16 3.11
C GLU A 120 27.98 -0.91 2.32
#